data_AF-A0A7Y9KWG1-F1
#
_entry.id   AF-A0A7Y9KWG1-F1
#
_cell.length_a   1.000
_cell.length_b   1.000
_cell.length_c   1.000
_cell.angle_alpha   90.00
_cell.angle_beta   90.00
_cell.angle_gamma   90.00
#
_symmetry.space_group_name_H-M   'P 1'
#
loop_
_entity.id
_entity.type
_entity.pdbx_description
1 polymer ?
#
loop_
_entity_poly.entity_id
_entity_poly.type
_entity_poly.pdbx_seq_one_letter_code
_entity_poly.pdbx_strand_id
1 'polypeptide(L)'
;MLDAIDEAHIKRLNEENERGGEAREVVASVARTLDVVLGDTGIGQSMWDPANMRRVVCAAEALRNDLAKANESVDEVCEKYLTLVEERDELRAKHDTTCDLLRHEYERANAAIEREETADEAAAEIGQYARQLERERDNYKRAYEAKPARMVVNHPPIQAQNRPDAALWPLLTGTRKVVDDVDDLKATIVSQAREIARLKGESA
;
A
#
# COMPACT_ATOMS: atom_id res chain seq x y z
N MET A 1 -56.52 25.57 73.81
CA MET A 1 -55.45 24.64 73.40
C MET A 1 -56.02 23.88 72.23
N LEU A 2 -55.39 23.93 71.06
CA LEU A 2 -55.81 23.11 69.92
C LEU A 2 -55.53 21.64 70.28
N ASP A 3 -56.41 20.73 69.89
CA ASP A 3 -56.19 19.31 70.13
C ASP A 3 -55.01 18.83 69.26
N ALA A 4 -54.24 17.84 69.74
CA ALA A 4 -53.06 17.33 69.03
C ALA A 4 -53.36 16.85 67.58
N ILE A 5 -54.64 16.53 67.31
CA ILE A 5 -55.14 16.18 65.97
C ILE A 5 -55.16 17.40 65.04
N ASP A 6 -55.55 18.57 65.54
CA ASP A 6 -55.57 19.81 64.77
C ASP A 6 -54.15 20.28 64.44
N GLU A 7 -53.21 20.11 65.38
CA GLU A 7 -51.80 20.46 65.19
C GLU A 7 -51.12 19.59 64.11
N ALA A 8 -51.39 18.28 64.12
CA ALA A 8 -50.90 17.37 63.09
C ALA A 8 -51.51 17.66 61.69
N HIS A 9 -52.78 18.08 61.64
CA HIS A 9 -53.44 18.44 60.38
C HIS A 9 -52.86 19.73 59.79
N ILE A 10 -52.66 20.76 60.62
CA ILE A 10 -52.03 22.04 60.21
C ILE A 10 -50.61 21.80 59.70
N LYS A 11 -49.82 20.96 60.39
CA LYS A 11 -48.47 20.63 59.95
C LYS A 11 -48.46 19.99 58.57
N ARG A 12 -49.35 19.03 58.30
CA ARG A 12 -49.47 18.39 56.98
C ARG A 12 -49.83 19.38 55.88
N LEU A 13 -50.76 20.29 56.15
CA LEU A 13 -51.15 21.35 55.21
C LEU A 13 -49.97 22.29 54.90
N ASN A 14 -49.16 22.63 55.90
CA ASN A 14 -47.97 23.45 55.69
C ASN A 14 -46.92 22.73 54.84
N GLU A 15 -46.65 21.45 55.10
CA GLU A 15 -45.73 20.65 54.29
C GLU A 15 -46.22 20.51 52.83
N GLU A 16 -47.52 20.34 52.62
CA GLU A 16 -48.12 20.29 51.28
C GLU A 16 -48.02 21.64 50.57
N ASN A 17 -48.22 22.75 51.29
CA ASN A 17 -48.05 24.10 50.76
C ASN A 17 -46.60 24.41 50.40
N GLU A 18 -45.63 23.96 51.19
CA GLU A 18 -44.20 24.07 50.91
C GLU A 18 -43.83 23.32 49.63
N ARG A 19 -44.23 22.05 49.50
CA ARG A 19 -44.03 21.26 48.27
C ARG A 19 -44.72 21.90 47.06
N GLY A 20 -45.91 22.46 47.26
CA GLY A 20 -46.61 23.23 46.23
C GLY A 20 -45.86 24.51 45.84
N GLY A 21 -45.21 25.18 46.80
CA GLY A 21 -44.31 26.31 46.58
C GLY A 21 -43.10 25.94 45.73
N GLU A 22 -42.40 24.87 46.08
CA GLU A 22 -41.24 24.35 45.34
C GLU A 22 -41.62 23.94 43.92
N ALA A 23 -42.72 23.20 43.75
CA ALA A 23 -43.20 22.80 42.42
C ALA A 23 -43.51 24.01 41.53
N ARG A 24 -44.10 25.06 42.11
CA ARG A 24 -44.35 26.33 41.42
C ARG A 24 -43.04 26.99 41.01
N GLU A 25 -42.05 27.07 41.89
CA GLU A 25 -40.75 27.64 41.57
C GLU A 25 -40.05 26.90 40.41
N VAL A 26 -40.07 25.57 40.42
CA VAL A 26 -39.53 24.74 39.34
C VAL A 26 -40.25 25.02 38.02
N VAL A 27 -41.58 25.07 38.01
CA VAL A 27 -42.35 25.36 36.79
C VAL A 27 -42.08 26.77 36.29
N ALA A 28 -41.97 27.77 37.17
CA ALA A 28 -41.58 29.13 36.77
C ALA A 28 -40.16 29.19 36.20
N SER A 29 -39.23 28.37 36.71
CA SER A 29 -37.89 28.26 36.13
C SER A 29 -37.93 27.62 34.75
N VAL A 30 -38.61 26.49 34.59
CA VAL A 30 -38.75 25.79 33.31
C VAL A 30 -39.45 26.69 32.28
N ALA A 31 -40.51 27.39 32.67
CA ALA A 31 -41.20 28.33 31.81
C ALA A 31 -40.28 29.46 31.33
N ARG A 32 -39.46 30.04 32.22
CA ARG A 32 -38.45 31.04 31.84
C ARG A 32 -37.40 30.46 30.89
N THR A 33 -36.91 29.25 31.15
CA THR A 33 -35.92 28.59 30.29
C THR A 33 -36.46 28.28 28.89
N LEU A 34 -37.75 27.91 28.81
CA LEU A 34 -38.44 27.59 27.55
C LEU A 34 -39.11 28.81 26.90
N ASP A 35 -38.91 30.01 27.46
CA ASP A 35 -39.56 31.27 27.04
C ASP A 35 -41.10 31.18 26.95
N VAL A 36 -41.72 30.42 27.87
CA VAL A 36 -43.16 30.28 28.00
C VAL A 36 -43.70 31.34 28.96
N VAL A 37 -44.49 32.27 28.44
CA VAL A 37 -45.13 33.32 29.25
C VAL A 37 -46.26 32.74 30.11
N LEU A 38 -46.10 32.84 31.44
CA LEU A 38 -47.11 32.49 32.44
C LEU A 38 -47.94 33.75 32.79
N GLY A 39 -49.26 33.73 32.60
CA GLY A 39 -50.17 34.78 33.10
C GLY A 39 -50.89 35.66 32.08
N ASP A 40 -50.63 35.51 30.78
CA ASP A 40 -51.25 36.34 29.72
C ASP A 40 -52.63 35.85 29.24
N THR A 41 -53.29 34.98 29.99
CA THR A 41 -54.45 34.24 29.50
C THR A 41 -55.81 34.90 29.80
N GLY A 42 -55.83 36.15 30.29
CA GLY A 42 -57.02 37.00 30.41
C GLY A 42 -57.35 37.45 31.83
N ILE A 43 -58.31 38.37 31.95
CA ILE A 43 -58.74 38.95 33.24
C ILE A 43 -59.22 37.83 34.17
N GLY A 44 -58.54 37.65 35.30
CA GLY A 44 -58.92 36.71 36.36
C GLY A 44 -58.24 35.34 36.33
N GLN A 45 -57.28 35.08 35.42
CA GLN A 45 -56.54 33.82 35.42
C GLN A 45 -55.27 33.88 36.26
N SER A 46 -55.12 32.86 37.11
CA SER A 46 -53.91 32.69 37.93
C SER A 46 -52.72 32.28 37.04
N MET A 47 -51.53 32.75 37.40
CA MET A 47 -50.26 32.25 36.86
C MET A 47 -50.17 30.71 36.90
N TRP A 48 -50.85 30.11 37.87
CA TRP A 48 -50.89 28.66 38.13
C TRP A 48 -52.13 27.97 37.55
N ASP A 49 -52.85 28.61 36.62
CA ASP A 49 -53.97 27.97 35.91
C ASP A 49 -53.48 26.70 35.20
N PRO A 50 -54.22 25.58 35.30
CA PRO A 50 -53.96 24.37 34.51
C PRO A 50 -53.65 24.61 33.02
N ALA A 51 -54.23 25.65 32.39
CA ALA A 51 -53.91 26.02 31.02
C ALA A 51 -52.44 26.47 30.84
N ASN A 52 -51.92 27.28 31.76
CA ASN A 52 -50.53 27.73 31.74
C ASN A 52 -49.57 26.56 32.02
N MET A 53 -49.92 25.67 32.95
CA MET A 53 -49.14 24.46 33.23
C MET A 53 -49.06 23.54 32.01
N ARG A 54 -50.18 23.34 31.29
CA ARG A 54 -50.19 22.56 30.04
C ARG A 54 -49.26 23.15 28.98
N ARG A 55 -49.20 24.49 28.84
CA ARG A 55 -48.29 25.14 27.89
C ARG A 55 -46.82 24.85 28.22
N VAL A 56 -46.43 24.91 29.49
CA VAL A 56 -45.08 24.58 29.93
C VAL A 56 -44.75 23.11 29.65
N VAL A 57 -45.68 22.19 29.97
CA VAL A 57 -45.50 20.76 29.70
C VAL A 57 -45.37 20.50 28.20
N CYS A 58 -46.24 21.07 27.36
CA CYS A 58 -46.15 20.92 25.91
C CYS A 58 -44.83 21.46 25.34
N ALA A 59 -44.34 22.61 25.84
CA ALA A 59 -43.06 23.16 25.43
C ALA A 59 -41.89 22.25 25.84
N ALA A 60 -41.94 21.69 27.06
CA ALA A 60 -40.92 20.76 27.54
C ALA A 60 -40.92 19.45 26.74
N GLU A 61 -42.10 18.93 26.39
CA GLU A 61 -42.24 17.75 25.53
C GLU A 61 -41.73 18.02 24.12
N ALA A 62 -42.01 19.20 23.55
CA ALA A 62 -41.47 19.61 22.26
C ALA A 62 -39.94 19.64 22.28
N LEU A 63 -39.34 20.31 23.28
CA LEU A 63 -37.88 20.35 23.43
C LEU A 63 -37.27 18.96 23.60
N ARG A 64 -37.91 18.08 24.39
CA ARG A 64 -37.46 16.70 24.57
C ARG A 64 -37.47 15.94 23.24
N ASN A 65 -38.52 16.10 22.44
CA ASN A 65 -38.63 15.44 21.13
C ASN A 65 -37.59 15.99 20.14
N ASP A 66 -37.32 17.30 20.17
CA ASP A 66 -36.29 17.91 19.33
C ASP A 66 -34.88 17.45 19.74
N LEU A 67 -34.62 17.33 21.03
CA LEU A 67 -33.36 16.77 21.55
C LEU A 67 -33.20 15.30 21.15
N ALA A 68 -34.27 14.50 21.18
CA ALA A 68 -34.24 13.12 20.71
C ALA A 68 -33.88 13.03 19.21
N LYS A 69 -34.50 13.86 18.37
CA LYS A 69 -34.16 13.93 16.94
C LYS A 69 -32.74 14.41 16.70
N ALA A 70 -32.27 15.40 17.48
CA ALA A 70 -30.91 15.89 17.38
C ALA A 70 -29.90 14.78 17.73
N ASN A 71 -30.15 14.00 18.78
CA ASN A 71 -29.31 12.86 19.14
C ASN A 71 -29.28 11.79 18.05
N GLU A 72 -30.44 11.44 17.47
CA GLU A 72 -30.50 10.51 16.34
C GLU A 72 -29.66 11.02 15.14
N SER A 73 -29.75 12.32 14.84
CA SER A 73 -28.92 12.91 13.79
C SER A 73 -27.43 12.91 14.09
N VAL A 74 -27.04 13.03 15.37
CA VAL A 74 -25.65 12.93 15.81
C VAL A 74 -25.15 11.50 15.64
N ASP A 75 -25.95 10.50 16.02
CA ASP A 75 -25.61 9.08 15.85
C ASP A 75 -25.38 8.76 14.36
N GLU A 76 -26.27 9.21 13.47
CA GLU A 76 -26.07 9.05 12.02
C GLU A 76 -24.78 9.71 11.50
N VAL A 77 -24.45 10.90 12.02
CA VAL A 77 -23.21 11.60 11.63
C VAL A 77 -21.98 10.85 12.16
N CYS A 78 -22.04 10.31 13.38
CA CYS A 78 -20.98 9.49 13.95
C CYS A 78 -20.75 8.22 13.13
N GLU A 79 -21.81 7.52 12.72
CA GLU A 79 -21.70 6.35 11.84
C GLU A 79 -21.04 6.72 10.50
N LYS A 80 -21.51 7.79 9.84
CA LYS A 80 -20.91 8.29 8.59
C LYS A 80 -19.44 8.70 8.76
N TYR A 81 -19.08 9.27 9.90
CA TYR A 81 -17.71 9.65 10.18
C TYR A 81 -16.81 8.42 10.32
N LEU A 82 -17.28 7.37 11.00
CA LEU A 82 -16.55 6.11 11.15
C LEU A 82 -16.29 5.45 9.79
N THR A 83 -17.29 5.38 8.91
CA THR A 83 -17.11 4.81 7.56
C THR A 83 -16.11 5.61 6.74
N LEU A 84 -16.14 6.95 6.81
CA LEU A 84 -15.18 7.80 6.10
C LEU A 84 -13.74 7.63 6.63
N VAL A 85 -13.58 7.36 7.93
CA VAL A 85 -12.28 7.07 8.52
C VAL A 85 -11.73 5.73 8.00
N GLU A 86 -12.56 4.71 7.92
CA GLU A 86 -12.18 3.40 7.35
C GLU A 86 -11.78 3.53 5.87
N GLU A 87 -12.58 4.21 5.05
CA GLU A 87 -12.28 4.47 3.64
C GLU A 87 -10.96 5.24 3.45
N ARG A 88 -10.71 6.25 4.29
CA ARG A 88 -9.46 7.02 4.27
C ARG A 88 -8.26 6.12 4.55
N ASP A 89 -8.37 5.24 5.55
CA ASP A 89 -7.27 4.38 5.95
C ASP A 89 -7.01 3.29 4.89
N GLU A 90 -8.06 2.77 4.25
CA GLU A 90 -7.94 1.87 3.10
C GLU A 90 -7.26 2.56 1.89
N LEU A 91 -7.63 3.81 1.60
CA LEU A 91 -7.01 4.59 0.53
C LEU A 91 -5.54 4.92 0.83
N ARG A 92 -5.19 5.19 2.10
CA ARG A 92 -3.79 5.37 2.51
C ARG A 92 -2.99 4.09 2.32
N ALA A 93 -3.52 2.94 2.73
CA ALA A 93 -2.85 1.66 2.51
C ALA A 93 -2.63 1.38 1.01
N LYS A 94 -3.64 1.62 0.17
CA LYS A 94 -3.51 1.50 -1.30
C LYS A 94 -2.45 2.47 -1.84
N HIS A 95 -2.44 3.72 -1.39
CA HIS A 95 -1.43 4.69 -1.79
C HIS A 95 -0.01 4.21 -1.43
N ASP A 96 0.21 3.77 -0.19
CA ASP A 96 1.52 3.33 0.27
C ASP A 96 2.03 2.13 -0.53
N THR A 97 1.16 1.13 -0.76
CA THR A 97 1.51 -0.01 -1.63
C THR A 97 1.86 0.41 -3.06
N THR A 98 1.14 1.37 -3.64
CA THR A 98 1.48 1.87 -4.99
C THR A 98 2.81 2.61 -5.01
N CYS A 99 3.13 3.38 -3.97
CA CYS A 99 4.43 4.05 -3.85
C CYS A 99 5.58 3.05 -3.74
N ASP A 100 5.41 1.98 -2.98
CA ASP A 100 6.43 0.93 -2.83
C ASP A 100 6.67 0.19 -4.16
N LEU A 101 5.60 -0.14 -4.89
CA LEU A 101 5.70 -0.73 -6.22
C LEU A 101 6.44 0.17 -7.20
N LEU A 102 6.10 1.47 -7.23
CA LEU A 102 6.77 2.44 -8.09
C LEU A 102 8.25 2.60 -7.74
N ARG A 103 8.60 2.58 -6.45
CA ARG A 103 9.99 2.61 -6.01
C ARG A 103 10.74 1.39 -6.50
N HIS A 104 10.16 0.20 -6.34
CA HIS A 104 10.79 -1.04 -6.82
C HIS A 104 10.99 -1.06 -8.33
N GLU A 105 10.00 -0.62 -9.11
CA GLU A 105 10.14 -0.57 -10.57
C GLU A 105 11.15 0.50 -11.00
N TYR A 106 11.22 1.64 -10.29
CA TYR A 106 12.25 2.65 -10.52
C TYR A 106 13.67 2.09 -10.28
N GLU A 107 13.89 1.42 -9.15
CA GLU A 107 15.18 0.78 -8.83
C GLU A 107 15.53 -0.29 -9.86
N ARG A 108 14.56 -1.11 -10.28
CA ARG A 108 14.73 -2.13 -11.31
C ARG A 108 15.11 -1.53 -12.66
N ALA A 109 14.45 -0.45 -13.07
CA ALA A 109 14.73 0.25 -14.31
C ALA A 109 16.14 0.85 -14.30
N ASN A 110 16.53 1.52 -13.22
CA ASN A 110 17.88 2.07 -13.07
C ASN A 110 18.95 0.97 -13.14
N ALA A 111 18.74 -0.16 -12.45
CA ALA A 111 19.65 -1.28 -12.52
C ALA A 111 19.73 -1.92 -13.92
N ALA A 112 18.68 -1.81 -14.74
CA ALA A 112 18.73 -2.25 -16.14
C ALA A 112 19.55 -1.28 -17.01
N ILE A 113 19.37 0.02 -16.82
CA ILE A 113 20.14 1.08 -17.50
C ILE A 113 21.64 0.92 -17.20
N GLU A 114 22.01 0.76 -15.93
CA GLU A 114 23.42 0.56 -15.55
C GLU A 114 24.05 -0.68 -16.20
N ARG A 115 23.27 -1.76 -16.35
CA ARG A 115 23.74 -2.98 -17.06
C ARG A 115 23.89 -2.76 -18.55
N GLU A 116 23.02 -1.97 -19.16
CA GLU A 116 23.10 -1.62 -20.58
C GLU A 116 24.31 -0.73 -20.85
N GLU A 117 24.50 0.32 -20.05
CA GLU A 117 25.65 1.22 -20.17
C GLU A 117 26.99 0.48 -20.03
N THR A 118 27.09 -0.41 -19.04
CA THR A 118 28.31 -1.24 -18.87
C THR A 118 28.53 -2.24 -20.02
N ALA A 119 27.46 -2.78 -20.61
CA ALA A 119 27.56 -3.64 -21.78
C ALA A 119 28.01 -2.86 -23.02
N ASP A 120 27.52 -1.65 -23.21
CA ASP A 120 27.90 -0.75 -24.31
C ASP A 120 29.36 -0.32 -24.22
N GLU A 121 29.84 0.00 -23.02
CA GLU A 121 31.26 0.27 -22.77
C GLU A 121 32.13 -0.92 -23.14
N ALA A 122 31.79 -2.13 -22.67
CA ALA A 122 32.52 -3.35 -23.00
C ALA A 122 32.49 -3.65 -24.51
N ALA A 123 31.36 -3.47 -25.18
CA ALA A 123 31.23 -3.64 -26.62
C ALA A 123 32.11 -2.64 -27.40
N ALA A 124 32.20 -1.39 -26.92
CA ALA A 124 33.07 -0.38 -27.50
C ALA A 124 34.55 -0.77 -27.38
N GLU A 125 34.99 -1.27 -26.23
CA GLU A 125 36.35 -1.76 -26.00
C GLU A 125 36.69 -2.95 -26.92
N ILE A 126 35.81 -3.95 -26.98
CA ILE A 126 35.96 -5.11 -27.87
C ILE A 126 36.07 -4.64 -29.33
N GLY A 127 35.23 -3.68 -29.74
CA GLY A 127 35.26 -3.11 -31.08
C GLY A 127 36.58 -2.37 -31.38
N GLN A 128 37.15 -1.64 -30.41
CA GLN A 128 38.46 -1.01 -30.57
C GLN A 128 39.57 -2.06 -30.72
N TYR A 129 39.55 -3.10 -29.89
CA TYR A 129 40.51 -4.19 -29.94
C TYR A 129 40.45 -4.97 -31.27
N ALA A 130 39.24 -5.28 -31.76
CA ALA A 130 39.05 -5.94 -33.05
C ALA A 130 39.63 -5.11 -34.21
N ARG A 131 39.39 -3.80 -34.22
CA ARG A 131 39.98 -2.88 -35.21
C ARG A 131 41.50 -2.86 -35.14
N GLN A 132 42.09 -2.98 -33.96
CA GLN A 132 43.55 -3.07 -33.82
C GLN A 132 44.09 -4.37 -34.43
N LEU A 133 43.49 -5.51 -34.11
CA LEU A 133 43.88 -6.81 -34.67
C LEU A 133 43.75 -6.86 -36.19
N GLU A 134 42.70 -6.25 -36.76
CA GLU A 134 42.55 -6.14 -38.21
C GLU A 134 43.70 -5.37 -38.85
N ARG A 135 44.09 -4.22 -38.27
CA ARG A 135 45.24 -3.45 -38.74
C ARG A 135 46.53 -4.25 -38.66
N GLU A 136 46.75 -4.97 -37.57
CA GLU A 136 47.93 -5.83 -37.40
C GLU A 136 47.98 -6.94 -38.45
N ARG A 137 46.86 -7.66 -38.65
CA ARG A 137 46.71 -8.68 -39.69
C ARG A 137 47.02 -8.12 -41.08
N ASP A 138 46.44 -6.97 -41.42
CA ASP A 138 46.64 -6.35 -42.73
C ASP A 138 48.09 -5.89 -42.91
N ASN A 139 48.74 -5.40 -41.85
CA ASN A 139 50.17 -5.09 -41.86
C ASN A 139 51.03 -6.34 -42.09
N TYR A 140 50.74 -7.45 -41.41
CA TYR A 140 51.45 -8.72 -41.63
C TYR A 140 51.26 -9.24 -43.06
N LYS A 141 50.03 -9.15 -43.60
CA LYS A 141 49.73 -9.53 -44.98
C LYS A 141 50.56 -8.72 -45.97
N ARG A 142 50.56 -7.38 -45.84
CA ARG A 142 51.39 -6.49 -46.66
C ARG A 142 52.87 -6.80 -46.55
N ALA A 143 53.37 -7.03 -45.33
CA ALA A 143 54.77 -7.36 -45.10
C ALA A 143 55.17 -8.71 -45.73
N TYR A 144 54.26 -9.69 -45.75
CA TYR A 144 54.47 -10.97 -46.40
C TYR A 144 54.50 -10.83 -47.93
N GLU A 145 53.54 -10.11 -48.50
CA GLU A 145 53.44 -9.84 -49.95
C GLU A 145 54.63 -9.02 -50.47
N ALA A 146 55.20 -8.15 -49.63
CA ALA A 146 56.38 -7.34 -49.98
C ALA A 146 57.71 -8.11 -49.95
N LYS A 147 57.75 -9.35 -49.43
CA LYS A 147 58.98 -10.15 -49.48
C LYS A 147 59.24 -10.54 -50.95
N PRO A 148 60.43 -10.22 -51.52
CA PRO A 148 60.76 -10.65 -52.86
C PRO A 148 60.77 -12.19 -52.92
N ALA A 149 60.20 -12.73 -53.99
CA ALA A 149 60.11 -14.18 -54.20
C ALA A 149 61.50 -14.84 -54.07
N ARG A 150 61.75 -15.49 -52.93
CA ARG A 150 62.96 -16.28 -52.74
C ARG A 150 62.70 -17.69 -53.27
N MET A 151 63.36 -17.95 -54.41
CA MET A 151 63.71 -19.23 -55.05
C MET A 151 62.94 -20.48 -54.64
N VAL A 152 62.29 -21.06 -55.65
CA VAL A 152 62.03 -22.50 -55.76
C VAL A 152 63.29 -23.27 -55.37
N VAL A 153 63.27 -23.89 -54.19
CA VAL A 153 64.19 -24.98 -53.88
C VAL A 153 63.60 -26.21 -54.54
N ASN A 154 64.22 -26.66 -55.63
CA ASN A 154 63.96 -27.96 -56.21
C ASN A 154 64.25 -29.03 -55.14
N HIS A 155 63.22 -29.46 -54.41
CA HIS A 155 63.30 -30.70 -53.64
C HIS A 155 63.11 -31.87 -54.61
N PRO A 156 64.02 -32.86 -54.64
CA PRO A 156 63.78 -34.10 -55.37
C PRO A 156 62.54 -34.81 -54.79
N PRO A 157 61.84 -35.64 -55.59
CA PRO A 157 60.58 -36.23 -55.16
C PRO A 157 60.82 -37.10 -53.93
N ILE A 158 60.12 -36.78 -52.84
CA ILE A 158 60.06 -37.64 -51.66
C ILE A 158 59.38 -38.93 -52.10
N GLN A 159 60.15 -40.00 -52.23
CA GLN A 159 59.60 -41.34 -52.39
C GLN A 159 58.75 -41.65 -51.16
N ALA A 160 57.52 -42.09 -51.41
CA ALA A 160 56.54 -42.46 -50.40
C ALA A 160 57.02 -43.68 -49.61
N GLN A 161 57.83 -43.47 -48.58
CA GLN A 161 58.19 -44.47 -47.59
C GLN A 161 58.40 -43.78 -46.25
N ASN A 162 57.67 -44.25 -45.24
CA ASN A 162 57.57 -43.77 -43.85
C ASN A 162 56.46 -42.74 -43.59
N ARG A 163 55.21 -43.24 -43.49
CA ARG A 163 54.21 -42.66 -42.58
C ARG A 163 54.65 -42.95 -41.14
N PRO A 164 54.90 -41.95 -40.28
CA PRO A 164 54.87 -42.16 -38.85
C PRO A 164 53.40 -42.23 -38.38
N ASP A 165 53.20 -43.05 -37.37
CA ASP A 165 51.95 -43.57 -36.84
C ASP A 165 50.81 -42.58 -36.61
N ALA A 166 49.60 -43.15 -36.69
CA ALA A 166 48.31 -42.59 -36.31
C ALA A 166 48.17 -42.22 -34.81
N ALA A 167 49.28 -42.05 -34.09
CA ALA A 167 49.33 -41.81 -32.64
C ALA A 167 49.36 -40.31 -32.24
N LEU A 168 49.54 -39.38 -33.18
CA LEU A 168 49.65 -37.94 -32.87
C LEU A 168 48.36 -37.12 -33.05
N TRP A 169 47.30 -37.70 -33.63
CA TRP A 169 46.01 -37.02 -33.77
C TRP A 169 45.18 -36.81 -32.48
N PRO A 170 45.34 -37.59 -31.40
CA PRO A 170 44.59 -37.36 -30.16
C PRO A 170 45.03 -36.12 -29.36
N LEU A 171 46.21 -35.55 -29.63
CA LEU A 171 46.73 -34.38 -28.90
C LEU A 171 46.28 -33.03 -29.47
N LEU A 172 45.71 -33.02 -30.69
CA LEU A 172 45.22 -31.80 -31.37
C LEU A 172 43.70 -31.66 -31.37
N THR A 173 42.96 -32.65 -30.85
CA THR A 173 41.49 -32.63 -30.77
C THR A 173 41.03 -32.63 -29.31
N GLY A 174 41.37 -31.54 -28.59
CA GLY A 174 40.82 -31.24 -27.26
C GLY A 174 39.31 -30.95 -27.23
N THR A 175 38.56 -31.39 -28.24
CA THR A 175 37.12 -31.14 -28.41
C THR A 175 36.24 -32.16 -27.70
N ARG A 176 36.72 -33.38 -27.43
CA ARG A 176 35.88 -34.43 -26.84
C ARG A 176 35.56 -34.21 -25.36
N LYS A 177 36.53 -33.68 -24.58
CA LYS A 177 36.34 -33.39 -23.16
C LYS A 177 35.37 -32.21 -22.92
N VAL A 178 35.40 -31.21 -23.81
CA VAL A 178 34.50 -30.04 -23.76
C VAL A 178 33.06 -30.43 -24.06
N VAL A 179 32.82 -31.44 -24.90
CA VAL A 179 31.45 -31.90 -25.21
C VAL A 179 30.84 -32.62 -24.01
N ASP A 180 31.60 -33.48 -23.33
CA ASP A 180 31.13 -34.18 -22.12
C ASP A 180 30.84 -33.18 -20.97
N ASP A 181 31.72 -32.19 -20.76
CA ASP A 181 31.53 -31.14 -19.75
C ASP A 181 30.29 -30.25 -20.04
N VAL A 182 29.99 -30.01 -21.31
CA VAL A 182 28.82 -29.22 -21.74
C VAL A 182 27.51 -30.00 -21.51
N ASP A 183 27.51 -31.31 -21.70
CA ASP A 183 26.30 -32.12 -21.50
C ASP A 183 26.00 -32.34 -20.00
N ASP A 184 27.04 -32.47 -19.16
CA ASP A 184 26.89 -32.47 -17.69
C ASP A 184 26.39 -31.12 -17.15
N LEU A 185 26.87 -30.00 -17.72
CA LEU A 185 26.40 -28.66 -17.37
C LEU A 185 24.92 -28.48 -17.75
N LYS A 186 24.50 -28.93 -18.94
CA LYS A 186 23.09 -28.90 -19.35
C LYS A 186 22.21 -29.72 -18.43
N ALA A 187 22.64 -30.92 -18.04
CA ALA A 187 21.89 -31.78 -17.11
C ALA A 187 21.68 -31.08 -15.76
N THR A 188 22.70 -30.39 -15.27
CA THR A 188 22.65 -29.63 -14.02
C THR A 188 21.69 -28.44 -14.10
N ILE A 189 21.75 -27.66 -15.18
CA ILE A 189 20.86 -26.52 -15.41
C ILE A 189 19.40 -26.96 -15.51
N VAL A 190 19.12 -28.06 -16.22
CA VAL A 190 17.76 -28.60 -16.35
C VAL A 190 17.22 -29.09 -15.00
N SER A 191 18.06 -29.71 -14.17
CA SER A 191 17.68 -30.12 -12.81
C SER A 191 17.35 -28.91 -11.94
N GLN A 192 18.17 -27.87 -11.97
CA GLN A 192 17.95 -26.65 -11.19
C GLN A 192 16.69 -25.89 -11.63
N ALA A 193 16.43 -25.81 -12.93
CA ALA A 193 15.22 -25.17 -13.46
C ALA A 193 13.94 -25.88 -13.00
N ARG A 194 13.94 -27.22 -12.96
CA ARG A 194 12.82 -28.02 -12.44
C ARG A 194 12.60 -27.82 -10.95
N GLU A 195 13.66 -27.73 -10.16
CA GLU A 195 13.58 -27.47 -8.72
C GLU A 195 12.98 -26.08 -8.44
N ILE A 196 13.39 -25.06 -9.20
CA ILE A 196 12.86 -23.70 -9.09
C ILE A 196 11.37 -23.65 -9.47
N ALA A 197 10.96 -24.32 -10.55
CA ALA A 197 9.55 -24.40 -10.95
C ALA A 197 8.68 -25.07 -9.87
N ARG A 198 9.20 -26.14 -9.24
CA ARG A 198 8.54 -26.82 -8.12
C ARG A 198 8.38 -25.91 -6.90
N LEU A 199 9.42 -25.15 -6.54
CA LEU A 199 9.39 -24.23 -5.41
C LEU A 199 8.47 -23.03 -5.64
N LYS A 200 8.27 -22.62 -6.89
CA LYS A 200 7.35 -21.54 -7.27
C LYS A 200 5.89 -21.97 -7.38
N GLY A 201 5.56 -23.25 -7.13
CA GLY A 201 4.19 -23.76 -7.28
C GLY A 201 3.70 -23.82 -8.72
N GLU A 202 4.60 -23.60 -9.69
CA GLU A 202 4.35 -23.77 -11.13
C GLU A 202 4.54 -25.25 -11.48
N SER A 203 3.68 -26.10 -10.92
CA SER A 203 3.55 -27.47 -11.42
C SER A 203 2.57 -27.43 -12.60
N ALA A 204 3.04 -27.84 -13.77
CA ALA A 204 2.16 -28.29 -14.84
C ALA A 204 1.33 -29.50 -14.38
#